data_AF-A0A953WPW1-F1
#
_entry.id   AF-A0A953WPW1-F1
#
_cell.length_a   1.000
_cell.length_b   1.000
_cell.length_c   1.000
_cell.angle_alpha   90.00
_cell.angle_beta   90.00
_cell.angle_gamma   90.00
#
_symmetry.space_group_name_H-M   'P 1'
#
loop_
_entity.id
_entity.type
_entity.pdbx_description
1 polymer ?
#
loop_
_entity_poly.entity_id
_entity_poly.type
_entity_poly.pdbx_seq_one_letter_code
_entity_poly.pdbx_strand_id
1 'polypeptide(L)'
;VEGLRAYVVDEGALVAYSGAAWDSVGGGVGSPAMLGVNASADATNRLAVKADAALFSHDDVTPGSGDMRHIVNKAASANTASVLFQTEFSGHAEFGLTGDDDFHLKVSGDGASWNDAFVIAAASGDVEIGQNLSIARDTPADFWSGAASGKALWMPYGYFGTNGSYALGLWWNGYRNSSGSWTSQAIAGLSSGAGIELQNAGIYFRWESSVAGVTPAIIMQAKSAYVSPGSDNAQSCGAASLRWSQVYAASGSISTSDAREKTVDGPLDEAEKRAARRILSTVVKFRWNDAVERKGDAARIHVGVTAQSVAEAFAAEGLDASRYGVWCEDEIMETVDDGETGVTERASGQTCQGVRYDQLFVFLIAALAE
;
A
#
# COMPACT_ATOMS: atom_id res chain seq x y z
N VAL A 1 6.45 82.72 2.68
CA VAL A 1 6.73 81.88 1.50
C VAL A 1 5.99 80.58 1.69
N GLU A 2 5.28 80.10 0.68
CA GLU A 2 4.63 78.79 0.71
C GLU A 2 5.66 77.70 1.05
N GLY A 3 5.28 76.75 1.92
CA GLY A 3 6.17 75.67 2.37
C GLY A 3 7.01 75.98 3.62
N LEU A 4 6.87 77.16 4.24
CA LEU A 4 7.44 77.42 5.57
C LEU A 4 6.89 76.42 6.58
N ARG A 5 7.74 75.85 7.43
CA ARG A 5 7.35 74.91 8.49
C ARG A 5 7.61 75.52 9.87
N ALA A 6 6.67 75.36 10.79
CA ALA A 6 6.80 75.79 12.19
C ALA A 6 6.28 74.70 13.12
N TYR A 7 6.80 74.62 14.34
CA TYR A 7 6.25 73.79 15.41
C TYR A 7 5.49 74.67 16.38
N VAL A 8 4.20 74.41 16.58
CA VAL A 8 3.31 75.15 17.46
C VAL A 8 3.42 74.52 18.85
N VAL A 9 4.16 75.17 19.75
CA VAL A 9 4.62 74.58 21.03
C VAL A 9 3.46 74.25 21.97
N ASP A 10 2.44 75.08 22.00
CA ASP A 10 1.22 74.91 22.80
C ASP A 10 0.25 73.87 22.23
N GLU A 11 0.32 73.57 20.93
CA GLU A 11 -0.48 72.54 20.27
C GLU A 11 0.28 71.21 20.09
N GLY A 12 1.59 71.19 20.30
CA GLY A 12 2.42 70.01 20.07
C GLY A 12 2.45 69.55 18.60
N ALA A 13 2.24 70.47 17.65
CA ALA A 13 1.97 70.16 16.26
C ALA A 13 2.96 70.82 15.30
N LEU A 14 3.34 70.11 14.24
CA LEU A 14 4.07 70.67 13.11
C LEU A 14 3.06 71.26 12.10
N VAL A 15 3.24 72.51 11.68
CA VAL A 15 2.38 73.21 10.70
C VAL A 15 3.20 73.70 9.50
N ALA A 16 2.61 73.73 8.30
CA ALA A 16 3.17 74.27 7.08
C ALA A 16 2.28 75.38 6.52
N TYR A 17 2.90 76.46 6.06
CA TYR A 17 2.20 77.57 5.44
C TYR A 17 1.87 77.26 3.98
N SER A 18 0.59 77.11 3.64
CA SER A 18 0.09 76.82 2.27
C SER A 18 0.08 78.03 1.33
N GLY A 19 0.57 79.19 1.79
CA GLY A 19 0.44 80.46 1.06
C GLY A 19 -0.76 81.29 1.52
N ALA A 20 -1.78 80.64 2.10
CA ALA A 20 -2.99 81.28 2.63
C ALA A 20 -3.20 81.05 4.14
N ALA A 21 -2.85 79.86 4.66
CA ALA A 21 -3.00 79.51 6.06
C ALA A 21 -1.84 78.63 6.55
N TRP A 22 -1.73 78.48 7.87
CA TRP A 22 -0.88 77.47 8.49
C TRP A 22 -1.72 76.20 8.68
N ASP A 23 -1.36 75.14 7.97
CA ASP A 23 -2.06 73.86 7.98
C ASP A 23 -1.20 72.81 8.69
N SER A 24 -1.80 71.86 9.42
CA SER A 24 -1.06 70.77 10.06
C SER A 24 -0.26 69.96 9.03
N VAL A 25 1.04 69.79 9.26
CA VAL A 25 1.93 68.91 8.47
C VAL A 25 1.74 67.49 8.97
N GLY A 26 0.64 66.91 8.55
CA GLY A 26 0.24 65.57 8.89
C GLY A 26 -1.27 65.50 8.88
N GLY A 27 -1.82 64.79 7.90
CA GLY A 27 -3.11 64.13 8.12
C GLY A 27 -2.97 63.35 9.44
N GLY A 28 -3.92 63.55 10.35
CA GLY A 28 -3.73 63.30 11.78
C GLY A 28 -2.93 62.05 12.13
N VAL A 29 -2.13 62.15 13.19
CA VAL A 29 -1.26 61.10 13.77
C VAL A 29 -2.02 59.80 14.15
N GLY A 30 -3.32 59.68 13.84
CA GLY A 30 -4.14 58.50 14.08
C GLY A 30 -4.61 57.73 12.83
N SER A 31 -4.56 58.28 11.61
CA SER A 31 -5.09 57.58 10.40
C SER A 31 -4.45 58.03 9.08
N PRO A 32 -3.13 57.83 8.89
CA PRO A 32 -2.48 58.15 7.62
C PRO A 32 -3.09 57.35 6.47
N ALA A 33 -3.31 58.00 5.31
CA ALA A 33 -3.89 57.33 4.15
C ALA A 33 -2.95 56.28 3.53
N MET A 34 -1.64 56.52 3.60
CA MET A 34 -0.57 55.62 3.13
C MET A 34 0.65 55.79 4.05
N LEU A 35 1.38 54.71 4.33
CA LEU A 35 2.59 54.70 5.15
C LEU A 35 3.64 53.79 4.52
N GLY A 36 4.81 54.36 4.23
CA GLY A 36 5.96 53.65 3.65
C GLY A 36 7.18 53.69 4.58
N VAL A 37 7.84 52.55 4.77
CA VAL A 37 9.13 52.44 5.48
C VAL A 37 10.16 51.92 4.48
N ASN A 38 11.11 52.77 4.08
CA ASN A 38 12.10 52.50 3.02
C ASN A 38 11.52 52.09 1.65
N ALA A 39 10.20 52.25 1.46
CA ALA A 39 9.47 52.02 0.22
C ALA A 39 8.40 53.13 0.04
N SER A 40 8.07 53.42 -1.21
CA SER A 40 6.90 54.24 -1.52
C SER A 40 5.63 53.40 -1.35
N ALA A 41 4.73 53.83 -0.47
CA ALA A 41 3.38 53.27 -0.41
C ALA A 41 2.55 53.81 -1.59
N ASP A 42 1.58 53.01 -2.03
CA ASP A 42 0.71 53.32 -3.16
C ASP A 42 -0.77 52.99 -2.84
N ALA A 43 -1.67 53.20 -3.80
CA ALA A 43 -3.11 53.00 -3.62
C ALA A 43 -3.49 51.52 -3.34
N THR A 44 -2.63 50.57 -3.72
CA THR A 44 -2.77 49.14 -3.46
C THR A 44 -2.05 48.75 -2.18
N ASN A 45 -0.75 49.05 -2.08
CA ASN A 45 0.12 48.77 -0.94
C ASN A 45 0.15 49.98 0.00
N ARG A 46 -0.98 50.25 0.67
CA ARG A 46 -1.12 51.43 1.53
C ARG A 46 -0.22 51.38 2.77
N LEU A 47 0.20 50.18 3.20
CA LEU A 47 1.33 49.97 4.09
C LEU A 47 2.42 49.24 3.31
N ALA A 48 3.56 49.90 3.08
CA ALA A 48 4.70 49.32 2.35
C ALA A 48 5.95 49.33 3.22
N VAL A 49 6.57 48.17 3.44
CA VAL A 49 7.79 48.03 4.26
C VAL A 49 8.88 47.35 3.44
N LYS A 50 10.01 48.02 3.26
CA LYS A 50 11.22 47.47 2.62
C LYS A 50 12.38 47.48 3.62
N ALA A 51 12.36 46.49 4.50
CA ALA A 51 13.34 46.30 5.55
C ALA A 51 13.68 44.82 5.68
N ASP A 52 14.78 44.51 6.38
CA ASP A 52 15.19 43.12 6.65
C ASP A 52 14.17 42.38 7.53
N ALA A 53 13.40 43.10 8.35
CA ALA A 53 12.32 42.55 9.18
C ALA A 53 11.22 43.59 9.46
N ALA A 54 10.00 43.10 9.71
CA ALA A 54 8.89 43.87 10.25
C ALA A 54 8.36 43.17 11.51
N LEU A 55 8.50 43.82 12.67
CA LEU A 55 8.00 43.28 13.94
C LEU A 55 6.62 43.87 14.24
N PHE A 56 5.64 42.99 14.37
CA PHE A 56 4.35 43.29 14.98
C PHE A 56 4.31 42.57 16.33
N SER A 57 4.08 43.31 17.41
CA SER A 57 4.09 42.76 18.77
C SER A 57 2.77 43.05 19.47
N HIS A 58 2.51 42.29 20.53
CA HIS A 58 1.37 42.49 21.42
C HIS A 58 1.48 43.79 22.21
N ASP A 59 0.33 44.34 22.59
CA ASP A 59 0.26 45.43 23.56
C ASP A 59 0.35 44.83 24.97
N ASP A 60 1.41 45.19 25.68
CA ASP A 60 1.69 44.86 27.07
C ASP A 60 1.66 46.09 28.01
N VAL A 61 1.31 47.28 27.49
CA VAL A 61 1.51 48.55 28.20
C VAL A 61 0.26 49.41 28.39
N THR A 62 -0.87 49.19 27.69
CA THR A 62 -2.02 50.12 27.80
C THR A 62 -3.42 49.47 27.86
N PRO A 63 -4.01 49.31 29.06
CA PRO A 63 -3.95 48.00 29.71
C PRO A 63 -3.85 46.87 28.67
N GLY A 64 -2.61 46.47 28.38
CA GLY A 64 -2.31 45.52 27.32
C GLY A 64 -2.90 44.15 27.64
N SER A 65 -3.61 43.56 26.68
CA SER A 65 -4.12 42.18 26.82
C SER A 65 -3.05 41.12 26.66
N GLY A 66 -1.88 41.47 26.11
CA GLY A 66 -0.86 40.51 25.69
C GLY A 66 -1.19 39.78 24.38
N ASP A 67 -2.38 39.99 23.81
CA ASP A 67 -2.78 39.40 22.54
C ASP A 67 -2.33 40.27 21.35
N MET A 68 -2.03 39.62 20.23
CA MET A 68 -1.94 40.25 18.92
C MET A 68 -2.62 39.36 17.87
N ARG A 69 -3.40 39.96 16.96
CA ARG A 69 -4.09 39.26 15.87
C ARG A 69 -3.83 39.98 14.55
N HIS A 70 -3.50 39.23 13.51
CA HIS A 70 -3.57 39.73 12.13
C HIS A 70 -4.93 39.34 11.56
N ILE A 71 -5.83 40.32 11.43
CA ILE A 71 -7.16 40.09 10.90
C ILE A 71 -7.15 40.44 9.41
N VAL A 72 -7.23 39.43 8.56
CA VAL A 72 -7.32 39.58 7.10
C VAL A 72 -8.73 39.21 6.68
N ASN A 73 -9.50 40.19 6.22
CA ASN A 73 -10.89 40.01 5.85
C ASN A 73 -11.07 40.12 4.33
N LYS A 74 -11.85 39.22 3.75
CA LYS A 74 -12.28 39.25 2.34
C LYS A 74 -13.75 39.65 2.23
N ALA A 75 -14.16 40.24 1.11
CA ALA A 75 -15.50 40.80 0.93
C ALA A 75 -16.59 39.72 0.68
N ALA A 76 -16.21 38.59 0.08
CA ALA A 76 -17.10 37.47 -0.20
C ALA A 76 -16.29 36.16 -0.28
N SER A 77 -16.99 35.02 -0.31
CA SER A 77 -16.38 33.68 -0.36
C SER A 77 -15.40 33.53 -1.53
N ALA A 78 -15.73 34.02 -2.72
CA ALA A 78 -14.87 33.90 -3.90
C ALA A 78 -13.59 34.78 -3.90
N ASN A 79 -13.42 35.65 -2.89
CA ASN A 79 -12.25 36.53 -2.79
C ASN A 79 -11.09 35.88 -2.03
N THR A 80 -9.95 36.57 -1.99
CA THR A 80 -8.73 36.11 -1.33
C THR A 80 -8.45 36.88 -0.03
N ALA A 81 -8.15 36.15 1.03
CA ALA A 81 -7.55 36.64 2.28
C ALA A 81 -6.37 35.74 2.64
N SER A 82 -5.13 36.19 2.39
CA SER A 82 -3.96 35.32 2.42
C SER A 82 -2.66 36.02 2.83
N VAL A 83 -1.61 35.21 3.01
CA VAL A 83 -0.22 35.62 3.06
C VAL A 83 0.51 34.99 1.86
N LEU A 84 1.11 35.82 1.02
CA LEU A 84 1.81 35.42 -0.20
C LEU A 84 3.33 35.56 -0.02
N PHE A 85 4.08 34.50 -0.32
CA PHE A 85 5.53 34.43 -0.31
C PHE A 85 6.06 34.51 -1.74
N GLN A 86 7.02 35.41 -1.97
CA GLN A 86 7.51 35.74 -3.31
C GLN A 86 9.04 35.76 -3.41
N THR A 87 9.56 35.48 -4.59
CA THR A 87 10.95 35.72 -5.01
C THR A 87 10.93 36.57 -6.26
N GLU A 88 11.68 37.67 -6.29
CA GLU A 88 11.70 38.59 -7.45
C GLU A 88 10.30 39.02 -7.95
N PHE A 89 9.36 39.21 -7.02
CA PHE A 89 7.95 39.54 -7.29
C PHE A 89 7.13 38.43 -7.98
N SER A 90 7.66 37.21 -8.09
CA SER A 90 6.92 36.02 -8.48
C SER A 90 6.42 35.26 -7.25
N GLY A 91 5.14 34.87 -7.23
CA GLY A 91 4.55 34.10 -6.14
C GLY A 91 5.00 32.65 -6.13
N HIS A 92 5.35 32.10 -4.96
CA HIS A 92 5.82 30.71 -4.86
C HIS A 92 5.09 29.89 -3.80
N ALA A 93 4.62 30.53 -2.72
CA ALA A 93 3.76 29.88 -1.74
C ALA A 93 2.72 30.88 -1.23
N GLU A 94 1.52 30.40 -0.91
CA GLU A 94 0.44 31.22 -0.39
C GLU A 94 -0.38 30.39 0.60
N PHE A 95 -0.77 30.97 1.74
CA PHE A 95 -1.76 30.34 2.61
C PHE A 95 -2.86 31.31 3.01
N GLY A 96 -4.08 30.79 3.16
CA GLY A 96 -5.27 31.57 3.55
C GLY A 96 -6.55 31.07 2.88
N LEU A 97 -7.56 31.94 2.84
CA LEU A 97 -8.83 31.69 2.16
C LEU A 97 -8.70 32.18 0.72
N THR A 98 -8.48 31.29 -0.25
CA THR A 98 -8.03 31.66 -1.60
C THR A 98 -8.99 31.18 -2.70
N GLY A 99 -10.16 31.79 -2.79
CA GLY A 99 -11.18 31.49 -3.81
C GLY A 99 -12.46 30.84 -3.29
N ASP A 100 -12.46 30.43 -2.02
CA ASP A 100 -13.60 29.97 -1.24
C ASP A 100 -13.29 30.13 0.27
N ASP A 101 -14.12 29.57 1.15
CA ASP A 101 -13.99 29.68 2.61
C ASP A 101 -13.18 28.56 3.28
N ASP A 102 -12.60 27.63 2.51
CA ASP A 102 -11.68 26.62 3.02
C ASP A 102 -10.30 27.24 3.29
N PHE A 103 -9.50 26.61 4.16
CA PHE A 103 -8.12 27.06 4.39
C PHE A 103 -7.18 26.33 3.44
N HIS A 104 -6.50 27.08 2.58
CA HIS A 104 -5.57 26.54 1.59
C HIS A 104 -4.12 26.83 1.97
N LEU A 105 -3.23 25.89 1.62
CA LEU A 105 -1.80 26.11 1.42
C LEU A 105 -1.46 25.73 -0.01
N LYS A 106 -0.98 26.70 -0.78
CA LYS A 106 -0.75 26.61 -2.23
C LYS A 106 0.72 26.85 -2.54
N VAL A 107 1.22 26.18 -3.57
CA VAL A 107 2.58 26.37 -4.09
C VAL A 107 2.59 26.53 -5.61
N SER A 108 3.54 27.31 -6.12
CA SER A 108 3.71 27.56 -7.55
C SER A 108 5.19 27.53 -7.95
N GLY A 109 5.48 26.80 -9.03
CA GLY A 109 6.82 26.76 -9.62
C GLY A 109 7.12 27.93 -10.56
N ASP A 110 6.08 28.57 -11.10
CA ASP A 110 6.18 29.60 -12.16
C ASP A 110 5.54 30.94 -11.78
N GLY A 111 4.88 31.03 -10.62
CA GLY A 111 4.12 32.20 -10.16
C GLY A 111 2.78 32.44 -10.84
N ALA A 112 2.37 31.54 -11.75
CA ALA A 112 1.13 31.65 -12.50
C ALA A 112 0.21 30.45 -12.26
N SER A 113 0.76 29.24 -12.29
CA SER A 113 0.08 27.98 -12.07
C SER A 113 0.22 27.57 -10.61
N TRP A 114 -0.90 27.46 -9.91
CA TRP A 114 -0.93 27.16 -8.48
C TRP A 114 -1.44 25.75 -8.23
N ASN A 115 -0.82 25.06 -7.28
CA ASN A 115 -1.23 23.76 -6.80
C ASN A 115 -1.62 23.86 -5.32
N ASP A 116 -2.81 23.40 -4.97
CA ASP A 116 -3.22 23.19 -3.58
C ASP A 116 -2.46 21.99 -3.00
N ALA A 117 -1.56 22.27 -2.06
CA ALA A 117 -0.81 21.24 -1.34
C ALA A 117 -1.64 20.65 -0.21
N PHE A 118 -2.42 21.49 0.47
CA PHE A 118 -3.21 21.15 1.65
C PHE A 118 -4.45 22.06 1.72
N VAL A 119 -5.61 21.47 1.98
CA VAL A 119 -6.89 22.18 2.14
C VAL A 119 -7.57 21.69 3.42
N ILE A 120 -8.08 22.59 4.26
CA ILE A 120 -8.97 22.24 5.38
C ILE A 120 -10.37 22.70 5.02
N ALA A 121 -11.28 21.74 4.84
CA ALA A 121 -12.67 22.00 4.52
C ALA A 121 -13.37 22.74 5.67
N ALA A 122 -13.95 23.90 5.42
CA ALA A 122 -14.62 24.73 6.42
C ALA A 122 -15.87 24.04 7.00
N ALA A 123 -16.53 23.19 6.21
CA ALA A 123 -17.77 22.54 6.61
C ALA A 123 -17.56 21.36 7.58
N SER A 124 -16.48 20.58 7.43
CA SER A 124 -16.24 19.35 8.19
C SER A 124 -14.98 19.39 9.06
N GLY A 125 -14.04 20.29 8.78
CA GLY A 125 -12.70 20.25 9.36
C GLY A 125 -11.81 19.14 8.79
N ASP A 126 -12.27 18.46 7.74
CA ASP A 126 -11.47 17.43 7.07
C ASP A 126 -10.25 18.05 6.39
N VAL A 127 -9.14 17.36 6.51
CA VAL A 127 -7.90 17.71 5.83
C VAL A 127 -7.87 16.97 4.49
N GLU A 128 -7.94 17.73 3.41
CA GLU A 128 -7.72 17.24 2.06
C GLU A 128 -6.27 17.49 1.63
N ILE A 129 -5.66 16.46 1.06
CA ILE A 129 -4.31 16.55 0.51
C ILE A 129 -4.45 16.46 -1.01
N GLY A 130 -4.39 17.62 -1.67
CA GLY A 130 -4.58 17.75 -3.12
C GLY A 130 -3.48 17.05 -3.93
N GLN A 131 -2.29 16.93 -3.33
CA GLN A 131 -1.10 16.29 -3.91
C GLN A 131 -0.86 14.89 -3.33
N ASN A 132 0.25 14.25 -3.67
CA ASN A 132 0.66 13.01 -3.01
C ASN A 132 1.12 13.29 -1.57
N LEU A 133 0.61 12.53 -0.59
CA LEU A 133 1.13 12.55 0.77
C LEU A 133 2.35 11.63 0.85
N SER A 134 3.53 12.22 0.71
CA SER A 134 4.80 11.53 0.89
C SER A 134 5.12 11.42 2.38
N ILE A 135 4.91 10.24 2.99
CA ILE A 135 5.34 9.95 4.37
C ILE A 135 6.60 9.08 4.30
N ALA A 136 7.75 9.73 4.33
CA ALA A 136 9.09 9.15 4.25
C ALA A 136 9.45 8.45 2.92
N ARG A 137 10.33 9.16 2.18
CA ARG A 137 10.83 9.00 0.80
C ARG A 137 9.96 9.68 -0.25
N ASP A 138 10.56 10.63 -0.97
CA ASP A 138 9.95 11.27 -2.14
C ASP A 138 9.38 10.20 -3.08
N THR A 139 8.12 10.40 -3.52
CA THR A 139 7.53 9.58 -4.57
C THR A 139 8.53 9.50 -5.73
N PRO A 140 8.88 8.29 -6.22
CA PRO A 140 9.81 8.18 -7.34
C PRO A 140 9.31 9.00 -8.53
N ALA A 141 10.20 9.78 -9.14
CA ALA A 141 9.84 10.65 -10.26
C ALA A 141 9.28 9.87 -11.45
N ASP A 142 9.60 8.58 -11.55
CA ASP A 142 9.13 7.65 -12.56
C ASP A 142 7.95 6.78 -12.09
N PHE A 143 7.29 7.07 -10.96
CA PHE A 143 6.08 6.35 -10.57
C PHE A 143 4.98 6.52 -11.64
N TRP A 144 4.28 5.44 -12.00
CA TRP A 144 3.31 5.48 -13.10
C TRP A 144 2.27 6.59 -12.92
N SER A 145 2.32 7.57 -13.82
CA SER A 145 1.40 8.72 -13.89
C SER A 145 0.58 8.78 -15.20
N GLY A 146 0.81 7.81 -16.11
CA GLY A 146 0.30 7.80 -17.49
C GLY A 146 -1.22 7.65 -17.66
N ALA A 147 -1.95 7.48 -16.56
CA ALA A 147 -3.38 7.69 -16.50
C ALA A 147 -3.62 8.43 -15.19
N ALA A 148 -4.07 9.69 -15.27
CA ALA A 148 -4.28 10.58 -14.13
C ALA A 148 -4.73 9.83 -12.87
N SER A 149 -4.07 10.07 -11.73
CA SER A 149 -4.43 9.60 -10.37
C SER A 149 -3.75 8.33 -9.84
N GLY A 150 -2.46 8.10 -10.07
CA GLY A 150 -1.68 7.24 -9.18
C GLY A 150 -1.45 7.91 -7.82
N LYS A 151 -2.47 7.97 -6.95
CA LYS A 151 -2.32 8.50 -5.59
C LYS A 151 -1.93 7.36 -4.64
N ALA A 152 -0.82 7.53 -3.93
CA ALA A 152 -0.36 6.54 -2.97
C ALA A 152 0.24 7.20 -1.72
N LEU A 153 -0.02 6.59 -0.57
CA LEU A 153 0.72 6.80 0.65
C LEU A 153 2.00 5.97 0.57
N TRP A 154 3.13 6.65 0.38
CA TRP A 154 4.44 6.02 0.39
C TRP A 154 4.91 5.74 1.80
N MET A 155 5.65 4.64 1.95
CA MET A 155 6.26 4.17 3.18
C MET A 155 7.69 3.69 2.87
N PRO A 156 8.61 3.60 3.86
CA PRO A 156 10.01 3.23 3.61
C PRO A 156 10.22 1.93 2.84
N TYR A 157 9.27 1.00 2.93
CA TYR A 157 9.36 -0.33 2.35
C TYR A 157 8.28 -0.66 1.31
N GLY A 158 7.48 0.32 0.92
CA GLY A 158 6.26 0.03 0.18
C GLY A 158 5.34 1.22 -0.01
N TYR A 159 4.11 0.94 -0.43
CA TYR A 159 3.06 1.96 -0.50
C TYR A 159 1.68 1.35 -0.35
N PHE A 160 0.74 2.18 0.06
CA PHE A 160 -0.69 1.91 -0.03
C PHE A 160 -1.33 2.90 -1.01
N GLY A 161 -1.99 2.40 -2.05
CA GLY A 161 -2.65 3.27 -3.02
C GLY A 161 -2.74 2.66 -4.40
N THR A 162 -2.96 3.51 -5.39
CA THR A 162 -3.21 3.08 -6.76
C THR A 162 -1.96 3.20 -7.62
N ASN A 163 -1.67 2.16 -8.43
CA ASN A 163 -0.52 2.14 -9.33
C ASN A 163 -0.90 1.54 -10.69
N GLY A 164 -1.53 2.38 -11.53
CA GLY A 164 -2.05 1.98 -12.83
C GLY A 164 -3.25 1.01 -12.75
N SER A 165 -3.86 0.72 -13.90
CA SER A 165 -4.88 -0.33 -14.06
C SER A 165 -6.12 -0.27 -13.14
N TYR A 166 -6.48 0.90 -12.59
CA TYR A 166 -7.59 1.05 -11.63
C TYR A 166 -7.48 0.13 -10.39
N ALA A 167 -6.27 -0.32 -10.06
CA ALA A 167 -6.03 -1.21 -8.93
C ALA A 167 -5.75 -0.39 -7.67
N LEU A 168 -6.40 -0.72 -6.54
CA LEU A 168 -6.00 -0.27 -5.21
C LEU A 168 -5.15 -1.38 -4.58
N GLY A 169 -3.95 -1.08 -4.11
CA GLY A 169 -3.10 -2.12 -3.54
C GLY A 169 -2.25 -1.70 -2.35
N LEU A 170 -1.86 -2.72 -1.59
CA LEU A 170 -0.78 -2.66 -0.60
C LEU A 170 0.43 -3.37 -1.19
N TRP A 171 1.56 -2.70 -1.21
CA TRP A 171 2.76 -3.19 -1.89
C TRP A 171 4.00 -3.07 -1.03
N TRP A 172 4.88 -4.06 -1.18
CA TRP A 172 6.21 -4.13 -0.60
C TRP A 172 7.27 -4.30 -1.71
N ASN A 173 8.40 -3.61 -1.53
CA ASN A 173 9.62 -3.70 -2.35
C ASN A 173 9.44 -3.50 -3.87
N GLY A 174 8.62 -2.53 -4.26
CA GLY A 174 8.60 -2.08 -5.65
C GLY A 174 7.33 -1.34 -6.02
N TYR A 175 7.27 -0.94 -7.28
CA TYR A 175 6.17 -0.21 -7.89
C TYR A 175 6.23 -0.37 -9.40
N ARG A 176 5.12 -0.16 -10.12
CA ARG A 176 5.17 0.04 -11.58
C ARG A 176 5.65 1.46 -11.89
N ASN A 177 6.67 1.55 -12.74
CA ASN A 177 7.22 2.81 -13.23
C ASN A 177 6.40 3.36 -14.39
N SER A 178 6.77 4.51 -14.95
CA SER A 178 6.07 5.22 -16.02
C SER A 178 6.02 4.47 -17.36
N SER A 179 6.85 3.44 -17.57
CA SER A 179 6.74 2.53 -18.72
C SER A 179 5.83 1.33 -18.46
N GLY A 180 5.36 1.14 -17.23
CA GLY A 180 4.48 0.03 -16.83
C GLY A 180 5.22 -1.21 -16.39
N SER A 181 6.54 -1.13 -16.42
CA SER A 181 7.44 -2.17 -15.92
C SER A 181 7.54 -2.07 -14.40
N TRP A 182 7.86 -3.19 -13.77
CA TRP A 182 8.09 -3.21 -12.33
C TRP A 182 9.49 -2.71 -11.99
N THR A 183 9.57 -1.76 -11.07
CA THR A 183 10.80 -1.27 -10.45
C THR A 183 10.85 -1.76 -9.02
N SER A 184 11.86 -2.58 -8.70
CA SER A 184 12.16 -2.97 -7.31
C SER A 184 12.77 -1.79 -6.55
N GLN A 185 12.50 -1.73 -5.24
CA GLN A 185 13.16 -0.77 -4.35
C GLN A 185 14.47 -1.29 -3.75
N ALA A 186 14.87 -2.53 -4.06
CA ALA A 186 16.05 -3.19 -3.52
C ALA A 186 16.08 -3.24 -1.98
N ILE A 187 14.92 -3.40 -1.33
CA ILE A 187 14.81 -3.49 0.13
C ILE A 187 15.60 -4.70 0.61
N ALA A 188 16.50 -4.49 1.58
CA ALA A 188 17.42 -5.50 2.07
C ALA A 188 18.26 -6.17 0.96
N GLY A 189 18.49 -5.47 -0.17
CA GLY A 189 19.20 -6.03 -1.33
C GLY A 189 18.38 -7.02 -2.18
N LEU A 190 17.09 -7.20 -1.88
CA LEU A 190 16.21 -8.12 -2.58
C LEU A 190 15.56 -7.47 -3.82
N SER A 191 15.46 -8.19 -4.92
CA SER A 191 14.69 -7.77 -6.10
C SER A 191 13.20 -8.16 -6.02
N SER A 192 12.85 -9.04 -5.08
CA SER A 192 11.52 -9.62 -4.88
C SER A 192 10.48 -8.60 -4.46
N GLY A 193 9.29 -8.63 -5.05
CA GLY A 193 8.17 -7.76 -4.67
C GLY A 193 6.95 -8.56 -4.23
N ALA A 194 6.13 -8.00 -3.36
CA ALA A 194 4.88 -8.63 -2.91
C ALA A 194 3.76 -7.60 -2.76
N GLY A 195 2.53 -8.02 -2.95
CA GLY A 195 1.39 -7.13 -2.74
C GLY A 195 0.04 -7.79 -2.79
N ILE A 196 -0.96 -7.03 -2.38
CA ILE A 196 -2.38 -7.38 -2.51
C ILE A 196 -3.04 -6.28 -3.34
N GLU A 197 -3.67 -6.63 -4.45
CA GLU A 197 -4.39 -5.70 -5.32
C GLU A 197 -5.88 -6.01 -5.35
N LEU A 198 -6.71 -4.97 -5.23
CA LEU A 198 -8.13 -4.99 -5.51
C LEU A 198 -8.36 -4.40 -6.90
N GLN A 199 -9.02 -5.15 -7.78
CA GLN A 199 -9.38 -4.70 -9.12
C GLN A 199 -10.81 -5.10 -9.46
N ASN A 200 -11.32 -4.59 -10.59
CA ASN A 200 -12.64 -4.95 -11.10
C ASN A 200 -12.86 -6.46 -11.27
N ALA A 201 -11.80 -7.24 -11.49
CA ALA A 201 -11.86 -8.68 -11.72
C ALA A 201 -11.62 -9.53 -10.46
N GLY A 202 -11.35 -8.92 -9.30
CA GLY A 202 -11.18 -9.63 -8.03
C GLY A 202 -10.08 -9.07 -7.13
N ILE A 203 -9.67 -9.91 -6.17
CA ILE A 203 -8.55 -9.65 -5.26
C ILE A 203 -7.38 -10.56 -5.66
N TYR A 204 -6.20 -9.98 -5.81
CA TYR A 204 -4.99 -10.67 -6.24
C TYR A 204 -3.93 -10.60 -5.16
N PHE A 205 -3.42 -11.76 -4.77
CA PHE A 205 -2.23 -11.89 -3.94
C PHE A 205 -1.04 -12.14 -4.85
N ARG A 206 0.00 -11.31 -4.72
CA ARG A 206 1.15 -11.30 -5.60
C ARG A 206 2.44 -11.47 -4.85
N TRP A 207 3.36 -12.19 -5.46
CA TRP A 207 4.71 -12.39 -4.97
C TRP A 207 5.63 -12.83 -6.10
N GLU A 208 6.89 -12.42 -6.06
CA GLU A 208 7.91 -12.90 -6.98
C GLU A 208 9.27 -13.05 -6.31
N SER A 209 9.95 -14.18 -6.58
CA SER A 209 11.16 -14.57 -5.88
C SER A 209 12.46 -13.91 -6.38
N SER A 210 12.57 -13.36 -7.60
CA SER A 210 13.88 -12.81 -8.03
C SER A 210 14.00 -11.96 -9.31
N VAL A 211 12.95 -11.61 -10.07
CA VAL A 211 13.16 -10.96 -11.39
C VAL A 211 12.88 -9.46 -11.39
N ALA A 212 13.95 -8.64 -11.39
CA ALA A 212 13.84 -7.19 -11.60
C ALA A 212 13.23 -6.89 -12.98
N GLY A 213 12.29 -5.95 -13.06
CA GLY A 213 11.61 -5.57 -14.31
C GLY A 213 10.29 -6.30 -14.56
N VAL A 214 10.02 -7.41 -13.87
CA VAL A 214 8.79 -8.21 -14.03
C VAL A 214 7.80 -7.86 -12.91
N THR A 215 6.54 -7.66 -13.29
CA THR A 215 5.48 -7.42 -12.30
C THR A 215 5.24 -8.70 -11.49
N PRO A 216 5.22 -8.63 -10.15
CA PRO A 216 5.02 -9.79 -9.31
C PRO A 216 3.85 -10.66 -9.75
N ALA A 217 4.13 -11.95 -9.95
CA ALA A 217 3.15 -12.93 -10.39
C ALA A 217 1.99 -13.03 -9.40
N ILE A 218 0.80 -13.34 -9.92
CA ILE A 218 -0.33 -13.73 -9.07
C ILE A 218 0.00 -15.11 -8.51
N ILE A 219 -0.07 -15.28 -7.19
CA ILE A 219 0.09 -16.57 -6.53
C ILE A 219 -1.26 -17.14 -6.08
N MET A 220 -2.22 -16.26 -5.83
CA MET A 220 -3.60 -16.60 -5.49
C MET A 220 -4.52 -15.47 -5.94
N GLN A 221 -5.72 -15.82 -6.40
CA GLN A 221 -6.74 -14.85 -6.78
C GLN A 221 -8.10 -15.27 -6.25
N ALA A 222 -8.85 -14.31 -5.73
CA ALA A 222 -10.24 -14.46 -5.34
C ALA A 222 -11.12 -13.67 -6.31
N LYS A 223 -11.97 -14.39 -7.04
CA LYS A 223 -12.96 -13.84 -7.96
C LYS A 223 -14.37 -14.07 -7.43
N SER A 224 -15.36 -13.51 -8.10
CA SER A 224 -16.78 -13.66 -7.70
C SER A 224 -17.24 -15.12 -7.62
N ALA A 225 -16.69 -16.01 -8.45
CA ALA A 225 -17.13 -17.40 -8.55
C ALA A 225 -16.19 -18.42 -7.90
N TYR A 226 -14.92 -18.07 -7.68
CA TYR A 226 -13.92 -19.04 -7.23
C TYR A 226 -12.70 -18.35 -6.61
N VAL A 227 -12.00 -19.13 -5.80
CA VAL A 227 -10.62 -18.86 -5.38
C VAL A 227 -9.72 -19.83 -6.13
N SER A 228 -8.68 -19.34 -6.79
CA SER A 228 -7.82 -20.15 -7.64
C SER A 228 -6.34 -19.79 -7.48
N PRO A 229 -5.42 -20.68 -7.89
CA PRO A 229 -4.04 -20.31 -8.14
C PRO A 229 -3.94 -19.19 -9.17
N GLY A 230 -2.77 -18.54 -9.23
CA GLY A 230 -2.50 -17.52 -10.24
C GLY A 230 -2.17 -18.10 -11.63
N SER A 231 -1.67 -19.34 -11.67
CA SER A 231 -1.36 -20.06 -12.91
C SER A 231 -1.95 -21.46 -12.89
N ASP A 232 -2.32 -21.97 -14.06
CA ASP A 232 -2.85 -23.32 -14.21
C ASP A 232 -1.79 -24.38 -13.84
N ASN A 233 -2.21 -25.39 -13.07
CA ASN A 233 -1.39 -26.51 -12.62
C ASN A 233 0.00 -26.13 -12.01
N ALA A 234 0.11 -24.97 -11.34
CA ALA A 234 1.38 -24.44 -10.87
C ALA A 234 1.54 -24.39 -9.34
N GLN A 235 0.46 -24.13 -8.59
CA GLN A 235 0.50 -24.02 -7.12
C GLN A 235 -0.31 -25.13 -6.45
N SER A 236 0.26 -25.70 -5.39
CA SER A 236 -0.39 -26.69 -4.52
C SER A 236 -1.34 -26.03 -3.51
N CYS A 237 -2.39 -26.74 -3.11
CA CYS A 237 -3.26 -26.34 -2.00
C CYS A 237 -2.75 -26.96 -0.68
N GLY A 238 -1.82 -26.26 -0.03
CA GLY A 238 -1.08 -26.76 1.13
C GLY A 238 0.24 -27.43 0.76
N ALA A 239 0.99 -27.83 1.79
CA ALA A 239 2.30 -28.50 1.65
C ALA A 239 2.47 -29.58 2.73
N ALA A 240 3.54 -30.40 2.64
CA ALA A 240 3.80 -31.49 3.58
C ALA A 240 3.82 -31.04 5.05
N SER A 241 4.41 -29.86 5.32
CA SER A 241 4.46 -29.23 6.65
C SER A 241 3.27 -28.30 6.95
N LEU A 242 2.46 -27.94 5.95
CA LEU A 242 1.36 -26.98 6.05
C LEU A 242 0.07 -27.55 5.46
N ARG A 243 -0.43 -28.63 6.08
CA ARG A 243 -1.59 -29.39 5.61
C ARG A 243 -2.89 -28.77 6.11
N TRP A 244 -3.90 -28.71 5.24
CA TRP A 244 -5.26 -28.40 5.64
C TRP A 244 -5.81 -29.50 6.55
N SER A 245 -6.44 -29.11 7.66
CA SER A 245 -7.01 -30.10 8.58
C SER A 245 -8.20 -30.84 7.96
N GLN A 246 -9.07 -30.14 7.22
CA GLN A 246 -10.28 -30.65 6.58
C GLN A 246 -10.69 -29.76 5.40
N VAL A 247 -11.39 -30.34 4.42
CA VAL A 247 -12.06 -29.62 3.33
C VAL A 247 -13.55 -29.96 3.39
N TYR A 248 -14.41 -28.95 3.59
CA TYR A 248 -15.87 -29.10 3.56
C TYR A 248 -16.39 -28.64 2.20
N ALA A 249 -16.93 -29.55 1.42
CA ALA A 249 -17.51 -29.27 0.10
C ALA A 249 -18.85 -30.00 -0.06
N ALA A 250 -19.76 -29.40 -0.84
CA ALA A 250 -21.06 -30.02 -1.16
C ALA A 250 -20.93 -31.21 -2.12
N SER A 251 -19.93 -31.16 -3.01
CA SER A 251 -19.60 -32.21 -3.98
C SER A 251 -18.12 -32.59 -3.84
N GLY A 252 -17.76 -33.80 -4.29
CA GLY A 252 -16.36 -34.25 -4.33
C GLY A 252 -15.48 -33.41 -5.27
N SER A 253 -14.16 -33.54 -5.12
CA SER A 253 -13.19 -32.86 -5.98
C SER A 253 -13.28 -33.36 -7.43
N ILE A 254 -13.08 -32.43 -8.37
CA ILE A 254 -12.94 -32.76 -9.79
C ILE A 254 -11.46 -32.95 -10.11
N SER A 255 -11.10 -34.10 -10.67
CA SER A 255 -9.76 -34.36 -11.20
C SER A 255 -9.82 -34.47 -12.72
N THR A 256 -9.10 -33.60 -13.43
CA THR A 256 -9.01 -33.64 -14.89
C THR A 256 -8.49 -35.00 -15.34
N SER A 257 -9.26 -35.68 -16.20
CA SER A 257 -8.93 -37.02 -16.72
C SER A 257 -9.21 -37.11 -18.22
N ASP A 258 -8.90 -36.04 -18.95
CA ASP A 258 -9.08 -35.98 -20.40
C ASP A 258 -8.08 -36.90 -21.11
N ALA A 259 -8.56 -37.75 -22.03
CA ALA A 259 -7.70 -38.67 -22.78
C ALA A 259 -6.69 -37.94 -23.68
N ARG A 260 -6.95 -36.69 -24.06
CA ARG A 260 -6.04 -35.86 -24.88
C ARG A 260 -4.82 -35.39 -24.10
N GLU A 261 -4.86 -35.47 -22.77
CA GLU A 261 -3.78 -35.04 -21.87
C GLU A 261 -3.00 -36.23 -21.30
N LYS A 262 -3.23 -37.45 -21.81
CA LYS A 262 -2.66 -38.68 -21.27
C LYS A 262 -2.01 -39.54 -22.34
N THR A 263 -0.86 -40.11 -22.01
CA THR A 263 -0.34 -41.30 -22.67
C THR A 263 -0.88 -42.51 -21.92
N VAL A 264 -1.49 -43.46 -22.63
CA VAL A 264 -2.08 -44.67 -22.04
C VAL A 264 -1.16 -45.86 -22.31
N ASP A 265 -0.56 -46.40 -21.25
CA ASP A 265 0.44 -47.48 -21.34
C ASP A 265 -0.17 -48.90 -21.35
N GLY A 266 -1.50 -49.01 -21.32
CA GLY A 266 -2.23 -50.29 -21.34
C GLY A 266 -2.90 -50.63 -20.00
N PRO A 267 -3.44 -51.85 -19.85
CA PRO A 267 -4.04 -52.33 -18.61
C PRO A 267 -2.96 -52.68 -17.56
N LEU A 268 -3.38 -52.85 -16.30
CA LEU A 268 -2.50 -53.33 -15.24
C LEU A 268 -1.95 -54.73 -15.55
N ASP A 269 -0.67 -54.93 -15.27
CA ASP A 269 -0.02 -56.23 -15.40
C ASP A 269 -0.28 -57.15 -14.18
N GLU A 270 0.19 -58.40 -14.27
CA GLU A 270 -0.02 -59.39 -13.21
C GLU A 270 0.73 -59.06 -11.91
N ALA A 271 1.90 -58.41 -11.98
CA ALA A 271 2.64 -58.00 -10.78
C ALA A 271 1.90 -56.86 -10.07
N GLU A 272 1.39 -55.89 -10.82
CA GLU A 272 0.59 -54.78 -10.33
C GLU A 272 -0.69 -55.26 -9.65
N LYS A 273 -1.40 -56.21 -10.27
CA LYS A 273 -2.59 -56.83 -9.67
C LYS A 273 -2.25 -57.58 -8.38
N ARG A 274 -1.12 -58.30 -8.32
CA ARG A 274 -0.68 -58.96 -7.07
C ARG A 274 -0.31 -57.94 -6.00
N ALA A 275 0.32 -56.83 -6.36
CA ALA A 275 0.63 -55.74 -5.43
C ALA A 275 -0.65 -55.13 -4.85
N ALA A 276 -1.66 -54.86 -5.69
CA ALA A 276 -2.97 -54.40 -5.25
C ALA A 276 -3.64 -55.38 -4.26
N ARG A 277 -3.60 -56.70 -4.55
CA ARG A 277 -4.12 -57.74 -3.64
C ARG A 277 -3.37 -57.80 -2.31
N ARG A 278 -2.07 -57.57 -2.31
CA ARG A 278 -1.30 -57.43 -1.06
C ARG A 278 -1.73 -56.20 -0.28
N ILE A 279 -1.92 -55.06 -0.93
CA ILE A 279 -2.34 -53.83 -0.24
C ILE A 279 -3.70 -54.02 0.43
N LEU A 280 -4.64 -54.74 -0.20
CA LEU A 280 -5.94 -55.09 0.40
C LEU A 280 -5.81 -55.78 1.76
N SER A 281 -4.79 -56.62 1.96
CA SER A 281 -4.57 -57.30 3.25
C SER A 281 -3.89 -56.42 4.31
N THR A 282 -3.47 -55.21 3.95
CA THR A 282 -2.81 -54.23 4.86
C THR A 282 -3.76 -53.16 5.40
N VAL A 283 -5.06 -53.23 5.08
CA VAL A 283 -6.05 -52.26 5.58
C VAL A 283 -6.22 -52.41 7.10
N VAL A 284 -6.04 -51.32 7.83
CA VAL A 284 -6.07 -51.26 9.29
C VAL A 284 -7.02 -50.19 9.81
N LYS A 285 -7.40 -50.32 11.08
CA LYS A 285 -7.99 -49.23 11.87
C LYS A 285 -6.88 -48.49 12.59
N PHE A 286 -6.88 -47.17 12.53
CA PHE A 286 -5.90 -46.35 13.24
C PHE A 286 -6.54 -45.12 13.90
N ARG A 287 -5.81 -44.52 14.84
CA ARG A 287 -6.15 -43.23 15.46
C ARG A 287 -4.91 -42.36 15.38
N TRP A 288 -5.08 -41.06 15.14
CA TRP A 288 -3.95 -40.13 15.14
C TRP A 288 -3.38 -39.99 16.57
N ASN A 289 -2.05 -40.08 16.72
CA ASN A 289 -1.39 -40.01 18.03
C ASN A 289 -1.78 -38.72 18.79
N ASP A 290 -1.71 -37.55 18.15
CA ASP A 290 -2.12 -36.27 18.74
C ASP A 290 -3.59 -36.26 19.19
N ALA A 291 -4.47 -36.98 18.45
CA ALA A 291 -5.87 -37.09 18.83
C ALA A 291 -6.05 -38.01 20.04
N VAL A 292 -5.28 -39.10 20.12
CA VAL A 292 -5.27 -40.01 21.29
C VAL A 292 -4.72 -39.29 22.52
N GLU A 293 -3.62 -38.57 22.38
CA GLU A 293 -3.04 -37.79 23.48
C GLU A 293 -4.04 -36.75 24.01
N ARG A 294 -4.70 -36.01 23.12
CA ARG A 294 -5.62 -34.94 23.50
C ARG A 294 -7.01 -35.41 23.95
N LYS A 295 -7.51 -36.52 23.42
CA LYS A 295 -8.90 -36.97 23.61
C LYS A 295 -9.05 -38.34 24.28
N GLY A 296 -7.95 -39.04 24.53
CA GLY A 296 -7.96 -40.42 25.01
C GLY A 296 -8.85 -41.31 24.14
N ASP A 297 -9.77 -42.01 24.78
CA ASP A 297 -10.69 -42.93 24.11
C ASP A 297 -11.71 -42.25 23.18
N ALA A 298 -11.90 -40.93 23.30
CA ALA A 298 -12.79 -40.17 22.41
C ALA A 298 -12.14 -39.85 21.03
N ALA A 299 -10.87 -40.21 20.83
CA ALA A 299 -10.20 -40.10 19.54
C ALA A 299 -10.90 -41.00 18.51
N ARG A 300 -11.31 -40.38 17.39
CA ARG A 300 -12.04 -41.09 16.33
C ARG A 300 -11.16 -42.15 15.68
N ILE A 301 -11.78 -43.29 15.38
CA ILE A 301 -11.16 -44.37 14.62
C ILE A 301 -11.26 -44.04 13.13
N HIS A 302 -10.13 -44.10 12.44
CA HIS A 302 -9.98 -43.98 11.00
C HIS A 302 -9.69 -45.37 10.40
N VAL A 303 -9.99 -45.55 9.12
CA VAL A 303 -9.73 -46.80 8.37
C VAL A 303 -8.90 -46.45 7.15
N GLY A 304 -7.85 -47.23 6.87
CA GLY A 304 -6.96 -46.98 5.75
C GLY A 304 -5.74 -47.88 5.75
N VAL A 305 -4.68 -47.45 5.06
CA VAL A 305 -3.38 -48.11 4.98
C VAL A 305 -2.28 -47.18 5.52
N THR A 306 -1.12 -47.74 5.88
CA THR A 306 0.09 -46.93 6.06
C THR A 306 0.79 -46.77 4.72
N ALA A 307 1.44 -45.64 4.49
CA ALA A 307 2.19 -45.43 3.24
C ALA A 307 3.34 -46.45 3.10
N GLN A 308 3.95 -46.83 4.22
CA GLN A 308 5.00 -47.84 4.30
C GLN A 308 4.49 -49.22 3.84
N SER A 309 3.31 -49.65 4.30
CA SER A 309 2.77 -50.96 3.90
C SER A 309 2.44 -51.02 2.42
N VAL A 310 2.05 -49.88 1.82
CA VAL A 310 1.89 -49.76 0.37
C VAL A 310 3.23 -49.94 -0.34
N ALA A 311 4.28 -49.22 0.08
CA ALA A 311 5.61 -49.35 -0.52
C ALA A 311 6.17 -50.78 -0.43
N GLU A 312 6.02 -51.42 0.74
CA GLU A 312 6.42 -52.82 0.95
C GLU A 312 5.65 -53.79 0.04
N ALA A 313 4.35 -53.56 -0.18
CA ALA A 313 3.54 -54.41 -1.05
C ALA A 313 3.97 -54.34 -2.53
N PHE A 314 4.35 -53.16 -3.01
CA PHE A 314 4.95 -53.00 -4.34
C PHE A 314 6.30 -53.73 -4.41
N ALA A 315 7.19 -53.49 -3.44
CA ALA A 315 8.51 -54.12 -3.40
C ALA A 315 8.44 -55.66 -3.36
N ALA A 316 7.47 -56.22 -2.65
CA ALA A 316 7.23 -57.66 -2.57
C ALA A 316 6.88 -58.31 -3.92
N GLU A 317 6.40 -57.52 -4.88
CA GLU A 317 6.10 -57.95 -6.24
C GLU A 317 7.14 -57.47 -7.27
N GLY A 318 8.28 -56.96 -6.80
CA GLY A 318 9.36 -56.46 -7.64
C GLY A 318 9.06 -55.11 -8.30
N LEU A 319 8.08 -54.35 -7.79
CA LEU A 319 7.70 -53.03 -8.28
C LEU A 319 8.27 -51.94 -7.39
N ASP A 320 8.59 -50.78 -7.99
CA ASP A 320 9.02 -49.58 -7.28
C ASP A 320 7.82 -48.64 -7.05
N ALA A 321 7.40 -48.48 -5.80
CA ALA A 321 6.25 -47.64 -5.45
C ALA A 321 6.42 -46.18 -5.87
N SER A 322 7.65 -45.65 -5.94
CA SER A 322 7.91 -44.25 -6.33
C SER A 322 7.56 -43.97 -7.80
N ARG A 323 7.43 -45.03 -8.61
CA ARG A 323 6.99 -44.96 -10.01
C ARG A 323 5.48 -44.81 -10.16
N TYR A 324 4.71 -44.94 -9.07
CA TYR A 324 3.25 -44.92 -9.09
C TYR A 324 2.73 -43.74 -8.27
N GLY A 325 1.86 -42.93 -8.86
CA GLY A 325 1.27 -41.77 -8.18
C GLY A 325 0.43 -42.08 -6.93
N VAL A 326 0.14 -43.36 -6.66
CA VAL A 326 -0.57 -43.81 -5.45
C VAL A 326 0.23 -43.54 -4.17
N TRP A 327 1.56 -43.61 -4.24
CA TRP A 327 2.46 -43.43 -3.11
C TRP A 327 3.28 -42.15 -3.28
N CYS A 328 3.49 -41.41 -2.20
CA CYS A 328 4.25 -40.17 -2.21
C CYS A 328 5.20 -40.12 -1.01
N GLU A 329 6.36 -39.50 -1.22
CA GLU A 329 7.29 -39.12 -0.17
C GLU A 329 7.78 -37.70 -0.46
N ASP A 330 7.56 -36.81 0.50
CA ASP A 330 7.88 -35.40 0.37
C ASP A 330 8.80 -34.97 1.52
N GLU A 331 9.78 -34.11 1.24
CA GLU A 331 10.64 -33.53 2.28
C GLU A 331 9.85 -32.51 3.11
N ILE A 332 10.03 -32.56 4.43
CA ILE A 332 9.42 -31.61 5.36
C ILE A 332 10.26 -30.34 5.37
N MET A 333 9.62 -29.21 5.05
CA MET A 333 10.23 -27.89 5.14
C MET A 333 10.02 -27.29 6.52
N GLU A 334 11.04 -26.65 7.07
CA GLU A 334 10.96 -25.86 8.30
C GLU A 334 11.12 -24.37 8.01
N THR A 335 10.35 -23.57 8.75
CA THR A 335 10.37 -22.12 8.67
C THR A 335 11.49 -21.57 9.56
N VAL A 336 12.32 -20.70 9.01
CA VAL A 336 13.43 -20.04 9.70
C VAL A 336 13.25 -18.53 9.60
N ASP A 337 13.10 -17.87 10.74
CA ASP A 337 13.11 -16.41 10.84
C ASP A 337 14.51 -15.96 11.25
N ASP A 338 15.17 -15.17 10.42
CA ASP A 338 16.51 -14.64 10.69
C ASP A 338 16.49 -13.28 11.43
N GLY A 339 15.31 -12.70 11.65
CA GLY A 339 15.11 -11.42 12.32
C GLY A 339 15.54 -10.17 11.53
N GLU A 340 16.20 -10.32 10.38
CA GLU A 340 16.77 -9.21 9.58
C GLU A 340 16.19 -9.15 8.16
N THR A 341 16.08 -10.28 7.45
CA THR A 341 15.52 -10.38 6.10
C THR A 341 14.12 -11.03 6.09
N GLY A 342 13.73 -11.64 7.21
CA GLY A 342 12.39 -12.15 7.47
C GLY A 342 12.33 -13.67 7.44
N VAL A 343 11.14 -14.18 7.10
CA VAL A 343 10.82 -15.61 7.16
C VAL A 343 11.26 -16.32 5.88
N THR A 344 12.10 -17.34 6.01
CA THR A 344 12.58 -18.23 4.94
C THR A 344 12.22 -19.69 5.23
N GLU A 345 12.33 -20.57 4.23
CA GLU A 345 12.13 -22.02 4.40
C GLU A 345 13.41 -22.79 4.04
N ARG A 346 13.68 -23.85 4.79
CA ARG A 346 14.75 -24.81 4.46
C ARG A 346 14.29 -26.25 4.69
N ALA A 347 14.97 -27.18 4.03
CA ALA A 347 14.79 -28.61 4.25
C ALA A 347 15.13 -29.00 5.70
N SER A 348 14.24 -29.75 6.36
CA SER A 348 14.50 -30.29 7.70
C SER A 348 15.36 -31.57 7.68
N GLY A 349 15.56 -32.18 6.50
CA GLY A 349 16.16 -33.51 6.34
C GLY A 349 15.26 -34.67 6.77
N GLN A 350 13.99 -34.40 7.09
CA GLN A 350 12.97 -35.41 7.38
C GLN A 350 11.99 -35.51 6.21
N THR A 351 11.42 -36.70 5.99
CA THR A 351 10.38 -36.92 4.97
C THR A 351 9.04 -37.26 5.60
N CYS A 352 7.96 -36.95 4.88
CA CYS A 352 6.61 -37.38 5.17
C CYS A 352 6.13 -38.27 4.03
N GLN A 353 5.63 -39.46 4.35
CA GLN A 353 5.05 -40.37 3.35
C GLN A 353 3.52 -40.26 3.35
N GLY A 354 2.94 -40.32 2.16
CA GLY A 354 1.52 -40.17 1.92
C GLY A 354 0.98 -41.18 0.91
N VAL A 355 -0.35 -41.27 0.86
CA VAL A 355 -1.08 -42.09 -0.12
C VAL A 355 -2.16 -41.26 -0.79
N ARG A 356 -2.26 -41.32 -2.11
CA ARG A 356 -3.36 -40.72 -2.88
C ARG A 356 -4.53 -41.71 -2.91
N TYR A 357 -5.43 -41.60 -1.93
CA TYR A 357 -6.52 -42.56 -1.72
C TYR A 357 -7.42 -42.75 -2.94
N ASP A 358 -7.69 -41.71 -3.74
CA ASP A 358 -8.47 -41.85 -4.97
C ASP A 358 -7.81 -42.81 -5.98
N GLN A 359 -6.47 -42.71 -6.15
CA GLN A 359 -5.73 -43.64 -6.99
C GLN A 359 -5.64 -45.03 -6.36
N LEU A 360 -5.45 -45.09 -5.03
CA LEU A 360 -5.43 -46.36 -4.31
C LEU A 360 -6.73 -47.12 -4.54
N PHE A 361 -7.89 -46.48 -4.34
CA PHE A 361 -9.17 -47.15 -4.51
C PHE A 361 -9.38 -47.67 -5.92
N VAL A 362 -9.03 -46.90 -6.96
CA VAL A 362 -9.10 -47.39 -8.35
C VAL A 362 -8.18 -48.58 -8.57
N PHE A 363 -6.95 -48.53 -8.05
CA PHE A 363 -5.97 -49.62 -8.15
C PHE A 363 -6.46 -50.91 -7.46
N LEU A 364 -7.03 -50.79 -6.26
CA LEU A 364 -7.57 -51.93 -5.52
C LEU A 364 -8.83 -52.50 -6.18
N ILE A 365 -9.72 -51.66 -6.70
CA ILE A 365 -10.94 -52.09 -7.41
C ILE A 365 -10.56 -52.90 -8.65
N ALA A 366 -9.54 -52.47 -9.41
CA ALA A 366 -9.08 -53.18 -10.60
C ALA A 366 -8.64 -54.62 -10.28
N ALA A 367 -8.08 -54.87 -9.10
CA ALA A 367 -7.65 -56.21 -8.68
C ALA A 367 -8.77 -57.09 -8.10
N LEU A 368 -9.92 -56.49 -7.76
CA LEU A 368 -11.13 -57.18 -7.28
C LEU A 368 -12.11 -57.55 -8.41
N ALA A 369 -11.93 -56.95 -9.60
CA ALA A 369 -12.81 -57.14 -10.75
C ALA A 369 -12.53 -58.44 -11.54
N GLU A 370 -11.64 -59.30 -11.04
CA GLU A 370 -11.26 -60.61 -11.57
C GLU A 370 -11.62 -61.70 -10.55
#